data_AF-A0A949E5V0-F1
#
_entry.id   AF-A0A949E5V0-F1
#
_cell.length_a   1.000
_cell.length_b   1.000
_cell.length_c   1.000
_cell.angle_alpha   90.00
_cell.angle_beta   90.00
_cell.angle_gamma   90.00
#
_symmetry.space_group_name_H-M   'P 1'
#
loop_
_entity.id
_entity.type
_entity.pdbx_description
1 polymer ?
#
loop_
_entity_poly.entity_id
_entity_poly.type
_entity_poly.pdbx_seq_one_letter_code
_entity_poly.pdbx_strand_id
1 'polypeptide(L)' 'MTTTHEYRGYVFTIAYQAQEPAYVVDFPDIPDIITSGDTLAVAFANACEALDLHLESLQKLGLPWPEQTHRLVMQ' A
#
# COMPACT_ATOMS: atom_id res chain seq x y z
N MET A 1 14.35 -5.77 -6.10
CA MET A 1 13.31 -5.65 -7.16
C MET A 1 12.20 -4.79 -6.59
N THR A 2 11.73 -3.80 -7.35
CA THR A 2 10.63 -2.91 -6.93
C THR A 2 9.56 -2.91 -8.01
N THR A 3 8.31 -2.94 -7.60
CA THR A 3 7.13 -2.92 -8.47
C THR A 3 6.16 -1.87 -7.97
N THR A 4 5.40 -1.24 -8.87
CA THR A 4 4.41 -0.21 -8.52
C THR A 4 3.02 -0.73 -8.85
N HIS A 5 2.08 -0.47 -7.95
CA HIS A 5 0.71 -0.99 -8.00
C HIS A 5 -0.29 0.13 -7.71
N GLU A 6 -1.54 -0.09 -8.09
CA GLU A 6 -2.65 0.78 -7.76
C GLU A 6 -3.82 -0.06 -7.24
N TYR A 7 -4.47 0.41 -6.17
CA TYR A 7 -5.72 -0.15 -5.66
C TYR A 7 -6.60 0.96 -5.11
N ARG A 8 -7.87 1.00 -5.55
CA ARG A 8 -8.87 2.02 -5.18
C ARG A 8 -8.40 3.47 -5.43
N GLY A 9 -7.55 3.68 -6.44
CA GLY A 9 -6.99 4.99 -6.78
C GLY A 9 -5.75 5.40 -5.96
N TYR A 10 -5.32 4.60 -4.98
CA TYR A 10 -4.08 4.82 -4.25
C TYR A 10 -2.94 4.01 -4.87
N VAL A 11 -1.81 4.68 -5.08
CA VAL A 11 -0.58 4.06 -5.60
C VAL A 11 0.28 3.61 -4.44
N PHE A 12 0.91 2.44 -4.57
CA PHE A 12 1.90 1.95 -3.62
C PHE A 12 3.01 1.18 -4.34
N THR A 13 4.16 1.04 -3.67
CA THR A 13 5.27 0.23 -4.18
C THR A 13 5.49 -1.01 -3.32
N ILE A 14 5.99 -2.07 -3.95
CA ILE A 14 6.46 -3.27 -3.25
C ILE A 14 7.92 -3.48 -3.62
N ALA A 15 8.80 -3.49 -2.61
CA ALA A 15 10.23 -3.70 -2.77
C ALA A 15 10.71 -4.90 -1.94
N TYR A 16 11.51 -5.77 -2.56
CA TYR A 16 12.17 -6.85 -1.82
C TYR A 16 13.39 -6.32 -1.05
N GLN A 17 13.41 -6.50 0.27
CA GLN A 17 14.53 -6.18 1.15
C GLN A 17 15.34 -7.44 1.45
N ALA A 18 16.63 -7.45 1.11
CA ALA A 18 17.47 -8.65 1.26
C ALA A 18 18.12 -8.80 2.65
N GLN A 19 18.28 -7.68 3.38
CA GLN A 19 18.87 -7.69 4.74
C GLN A 19 17.89 -8.30 5.76
N GLU A 20 16.61 -7.99 5.58
CA GLU A 20 15.48 -8.58 6.28
C GLU A 20 14.55 -9.17 5.22
N PRO A 21 14.74 -10.45 4.82
CA PRO A 21 14.07 -11.06 3.67
C PRO A 21 12.55 -10.94 3.69
N ALA A 22 12.04 -9.90 3.03
CA ALA A 22 10.60 -9.61 2.92
C ALA A 22 10.31 -8.73 1.71
N TYR A 23 9.08 -8.83 1.19
CA TYR A 23 8.51 -7.84 0.28
C TYR A 23 7.80 -6.77 1.12
N VAL A 24 8.35 -5.56 1.15
CA VAL A 24 7.85 -4.44 1.96
C VAL A 24 7.04 -3.50 1.09
N VAL A 25 5.92 -3.02 1.63
CA VAL A 25 4.97 -2.11 0.97
C VAL A 25 5.19 -0.69 1.45
N ASP A 26 5.09 0.28 0.53
CA ASP A 26 5.15 1.71 0.82
C ASP A 26 3.96 2.44 0.14
N PHE A 27 3.12 3.10 0.95
CA PHE A 27 1.99 3.93 0.52
C PHE A 27 2.34 5.42 0.68
N PRO A 28 2.76 6.12 -0.38
CA PRO A 28 3.17 7.52 -0.27
C PRO A 28 2.05 8.47 0.14
N ASP A 29 0.81 8.22 -0.28
CA ASP A 29 -0.36 9.02 0.13
C ASP A 29 -0.88 8.65 1.54
N ILE A 30 -0.50 7.48 2.08
CA ILE A 30 -0.95 6.98 3.39
C ILE A 30 0.21 6.29 4.14
N PRO A 31 1.19 7.06 4.65
CA PRO A 31 2.39 6.49 5.28
C PRO A 31 2.13 5.65 6.54
N ASP A 32 0.93 5.77 7.14
CA ASP A 32 0.53 5.00 8.31
C ASP A 32 0.26 3.51 7.99
N ILE A 33 0.07 3.17 6.71
CA ILE A 33 -0.07 1.76 6.28
C ILE A 33 1.33 1.15 6.15
N ILE A 34 1.70 0.36 7.15
CA ILE A 34 2.94 -0.42 7.17
C ILE A 34 2.60 -1.90 7.07
N THR A 35 3.02 -2.55 5.98
CA THR A 35 2.78 -3.97 5.76
C THR A 35 3.85 -4.61 4.89
N SER A 36 3.93 -5.94 4.92
CA SER A 36 4.91 -6.72 4.17
C SER A 36 4.38 -8.14 3.91
N GLY A 37 5.12 -8.94 3.15
CA GLY A 37 4.83 -10.35 2.95
C GLY A 37 6.03 -11.16 2.46
N ASP A 38 5.97 -12.48 2.60
CA ASP A 38 7.05 -13.38 2.19
C ASP A 38 7.16 -13.53 0.66
N THR A 39 6.09 -13.18 -0.06
CA THR A 39 6.05 -13.17 -1.52
C THR A 39 5.44 -11.87 -2.02
N LEU A 40 5.73 -11.51 -3.28
CA LEU A 40 5.11 -10.36 -3.94
C LEU A 40 3.57 -10.42 -3.87
N ALA A 41 2.99 -11.60 -4.10
CA ALA A 41 1.54 -11.80 -4.08
C ALA A 41 0.94 -11.60 -2.68
N VAL A 42 1.62 -12.10 -1.65
CA VAL A 42 1.20 -11.92 -0.25
C VAL A 42 1.31 -10.44 0.15
N ALA A 43 2.43 -9.78 -0.18
CA ALA A 43 2.61 -8.35 0.12
C ALA A 43 1.54 -7.49 -0.58
N PHE A 44 1.18 -7.81 -1.82
CA PHE A 44 0.09 -7.15 -2.54
C PHE A 44 -1.27 -7.38 -1.86
N ALA A 45 -1.60 -8.62 -1.48
CA ALA A 45 -2.85 -8.92 -0.79
C ALA A 45 -2.95 -8.17 0.55
N ASN A 46 -1.87 -8.18 1.33
CA ASN A 46 -1.78 -7.46 2.61
C ASN A 46 -1.88 -5.94 2.43
N ALA A 47 -1.33 -5.38 1.36
CA ALA A 47 -1.47 -3.96 1.02
C ALA A 47 -2.93 -3.58 0.77
N CYS A 48 -3.64 -4.37 -0.03
CA CYS A 48 -5.05 -4.15 -0.32
C CYS A 48 -5.91 -4.24 0.95
N GLU A 49 -5.72 -5.28 1.77
CA GLU A 49 -6.45 -5.45 3.02
C GLU A 49 -6.18 -4.31 4.00
N ALA A 50 -4.91 -3.91 4.19
CA ALA A 50 -4.56 -2.82 5.09
C ALA A 50 -5.17 -1.48 4.63
N LEU A 51 -5.21 -1.21 3.33
CA LEU A 51 -5.88 -0.04 2.77
C LEU A 51 -7.38 -0.07 3.03
N ASP A 52 -8.03 -1.21 2.82
CA ASP A 52 -9.48 -1.34 3.06
C ASP A 52 -9.82 -1.11 4.54
N LEU A 53 -9.05 -1.70 5.47
CA LEU A 53 -9.22 -1.51 6.91
C LEU A 53 -8.95 -0.06 7.34
N HIS A 54 -7.95 0.59 6.76
CA HIS A 54 -7.63 1.99 7.06
C HIS A 54 -8.78 2.92 6.64
N LEU A 55 -9.26 2.79 5.40
CA LEU A 55 -10.37 3.62 4.89
C LEU A 55 -11.69 3.36 5.63
N GLU A 56 -11.96 2.10 6.01
CA GLU A 56 -13.09 1.75 6.87
C GLU A 56 -12.98 2.41 8.25
N SER A 57 -11.79 2.43 8.83
CA SER A 57 -11.53 3.06 10.14
C SER A 57 -11.76 4.57 10.09
N LEU A 58 -11.25 5.26 9.06
CA LEU A 58 -11.49 6.69 8.85
C LEU A 58 -12.98 6.99 8.71
N GLN A 59 -13.70 6.18 7.93
CA GLN A 59 -15.14 6.33 7.77
C GLN A 59 -15.89 6.18 9.10
N LYS A 60 -15.56 5.16 9.91
CA LYS A 60 -16.18 4.95 11.23
C LYS A 60 -15.89 6.08 12.21
N LEU A 61 -14.73 6.73 12.08
CA LEU A 61 -14.33 7.88 12.90
C LEU A 61 -14.86 9.23 12.37
N GLY A 62 -15.54 9.25 11.22
CA GLY A 62 -16.00 10.48 10.59
C GLY A 62 -14.87 11.36 10.05
N LEU A 63 -13.71 10.77 9.77
CA LEU A 63 -12.54 11.44 9.21
C LEU A 63 -12.58 11.38 7.67
N PRO A 64 -12.05 12.41 6.98
CA PRO A 64 -11.97 12.39 5.53
C PRO A 64 -10.99 11.31 5.05
N TRP A 65 -11.20 10.81 3.83
CA TRP A 65 -10.21 9.97 3.17
C TRP A 65 -8.98 10.81 2.75
N PRO A 66 -7.77 10.21 2.73
CA PRO A 66 -6.57 10.88 2.24
C PRO A 66 -6.68 11.30 0.78
N GLU A 67 -6.00 12.37 0.39
CA GLU A 67 -5.98 12.78 -1.03
C GLU A 67 -5.12 11.82 -1.86
N GLN A 68 -5.60 11.48 -3.06
CA GLN A 68 -4.89 10.63 -4.02
C GLN A 68 -3.97 11.49 -4.89
N THR A 69 -2.81 11.86 -4.37
CA THR A 69 -1.89 12.78 -5.06
C THR A 69 -0.93 12.05 -5.99
N HIS A 70 -0.73 10.74 -5.79
CA HIS A 70 0.11 9.90 -6.63
C HIS A 70 -0.71 9.17 -7.70
N ARG A 71 -0.15 9.02 -8.89
CA ARG A 71 -0.77 8.29 -10.01
C ARG A 71 0.24 7.38 -10.70
N LEU A 72 -0.23 6.20 -11.09
CA LEU A 72 0.56 5.27 -11.87
C LEU A 72 0.64 5.77 -13.32
N VAL A 73 1.86 5.95 -13.83
CA VAL A 73 2.09 6.30 -15.23
C VAL A 73 2.64 5.07 -15.94
N MET A 74 1.89 4.53 -16.89
CA MET A 74 2.39 3.47 -17.77
C MET A 74 3.32 4.10 -18.83
N GLN A 75 4.57 3.63 -18.89
CA GLN A 75 5.52 3.97 -19.94
C GLN A 75 5.54 2.90 -21.03
#